data_AF-A0A086D522-F1
#
_entry.id   AF-A0A086D522-F1
#
_cell.length_a   1.000
_cell.length_b   1.000
_cell.length_c   1.000
_cell.angle_alpha   90.00
_cell.angle_beta   90.00
_cell.angle_gamma   90.00
#
_symmetry.space_group_name_H-M   'P 1'
#
loop_
_entity.id
_entity.type
_entity.pdbx_description
1 polymer ?
#
loop_
_entity_poly.entity_id
_entity_poly.type
_entity_poly.pdbx_seq_one_letter_code
_entity_poly.pdbx_strand_id
1 'polypeptide(L)'
;LGEGSGAWHARGVWRGLDTHWTLSGGDLDALDLSRLPLALAARWEGQIEVTLRGTRCLASHGALTASSVTLLAPTRVELGHAKLQLTCRGGPPELRLNLEQGQALALAMTLEPGSRQGELRGRIADSHPLAEWRRRLDPDARGERIEQRFRW
;
A
#
# COMPACT_ATOMS: atom_id res chain seq x y z
N LEU A 1 -2.06 -13.49 10.92
CA LEU A 1 -1.01 -14.04 10.04
C LEU A 1 0.31 -13.72 10.74
N GLY A 2 1.04 -14.77 11.16
CA GLY A 2 2.25 -14.68 12.01
C GLY A 2 1.96 -14.88 13.51
N GLU A 3 2.84 -15.59 14.23
CA GLU A 3 2.93 -15.62 15.70
C GLU A 3 4.20 -14.84 16.10
N GLY A 4 4.06 -13.73 16.83
CA GLY A 4 5.18 -12.89 17.26
C GLY A 4 4.82 -11.42 17.50
N SER A 5 5.73 -10.65 18.11
CA SER A 5 5.54 -9.23 18.46
C SER A 5 5.39 -8.28 17.26
N GLY A 6 5.65 -8.78 16.05
CA GLY A 6 5.48 -8.09 14.76
C GLY A 6 4.31 -8.60 13.92
N ALA A 7 3.44 -9.47 14.45
CA ALA A 7 2.42 -10.11 13.64
C ALA A 7 1.28 -9.17 13.23
N TRP A 8 0.76 -9.38 12.03
CA TRP A 8 -0.46 -8.75 11.56
C TRP A 8 -1.69 -9.42 12.16
N HIS A 9 -2.58 -8.61 12.72
CA HIS A 9 -3.81 -9.09 13.33
C HIS A 9 -5.01 -8.73 12.47
N ALA A 10 -5.72 -9.76 11.99
CA ALA A 10 -6.97 -9.61 11.26
C ALA A 10 -8.08 -10.31 12.03
N ARG A 11 -9.15 -9.58 12.35
CA ARG A 11 -10.32 -10.11 13.04
C ARG A 11 -11.57 -9.83 12.23
N GLY A 12 -12.33 -10.88 11.91
CA GLY A 12 -13.62 -10.79 11.25
C GLY A 12 -14.75 -11.16 12.21
N VAL A 13 -15.83 -10.39 12.21
CA VAL A 13 -17.05 -10.67 12.97
C VAL A 13 -18.26 -10.51 12.05
N TRP A 14 -19.17 -11.48 12.09
CA TRP A 14 -20.43 -11.44 11.38
C TRP A 14 -21.48 -10.68 12.22
N ARG A 15 -22.19 -9.74 11.60
CA ARG A 15 -23.30 -8.99 12.21
C ARG A 15 -24.51 -9.06 11.28
N GLY A 16 -25.27 -10.15 11.39
CA GLY A 16 -26.36 -10.44 10.45
C GLY A 16 -25.82 -10.76 9.05
N LEU A 17 -26.23 -9.96 8.05
CA LEU A 17 -25.74 -10.07 6.67
C LEU A 17 -24.43 -9.31 6.41
N ASP A 18 -23.99 -8.51 7.38
CA ASP A 18 -22.81 -7.68 7.25
C ASP A 18 -21.60 -8.36 7.92
N THR A 19 -20.42 -8.15 7.34
CA THR A 19 -19.14 -8.57 7.93
C THR A 19 -18.36 -7.34 8.35
N HIS A 20 -17.84 -7.36 9.56
CA HIS A 20 -16.96 -6.33 10.09
C HIS A 20 -15.57 -6.90 10.25
N TRP A 21 -14.59 -6.26 9.61
CA TRP A 21 -13.19 -6.64 9.67
C TRP A 21 -12.37 -5.53 10.32
N THR A 22 -11.52 -5.93 11.25
CA THR A 22 -10.50 -5.08 11.84
C THR A 22 -9.14 -5.64 11.44
N LEU A 23 -8.33 -4.83 10.77
CA LEU A 23 -6.93 -5.10 10.49
C LEU A 23 -6.08 -4.17 11.35
N SER A 24 -5.28 -4.74 12.25
CA SER A 24 -4.27 -4.00 13.01
C SER A 24 -2.89 -4.28 12.45
N GLY A 25 -2.00 -3.29 12.60
CA GLY A 25 -0.65 -3.31 12.05
C GLY A 25 0.23 -4.49 12.46
N GLY A 26 1.46 -4.43 11.99
CA GLY A 26 2.47 -5.47 12.11
C GLY A 26 3.68 -5.13 11.25
N ASP A 27 4.73 -5.91 11.37
CA ASP A 27 5.92 -5.80 10.54
C ASP A 27 5.63 -6.47 9.19
N LEU A 28 5.98 -5.80 8.09
CA LEU A 28 5.86 -6.34 6.73
C LEU A 28 6.77 -7.56 6.51
N ASP A 29 7.84 -7.71 7.31
CA ASP A 29 8.71 -8.88 7.33
C ASP A 29 7.96 -10.18 7.71
N ALA A 30 6.75 -10.07 8.27
CA ALA A 30 5.87 -11.20 8.55
C ALA A 30 5.07 -11.69 7.32
N LEU A 31 5.14 -10.98 6.19
CA LEU A 31 4.58 -11.41 4.91
C LEU A 31 5.71 -12.03 4.06
N ASP A 32 5.59 -13.31 3.73
CA ASP A 32 6.56 -14.00 2.87
C ASP A 32 6.46 -13.47 1.43
N LEU A 33 7.30 -12.47 1.14
CA LEU A 33 7.46 -11.86 -0.19
C LEU A 33 8.67 -12.42 -0.95
N SER A 34 9.26 -13.53 -0.51
CA SER A 34 10.46 -14.14 -1.10
C SER A 34 10.33 -14.49 -2.59
N ARG A 35 9.10 -14.54 -3.11
CA ARG A 35 8.79 -14.84 -4.51
C ARG A 35 8.74 -13.61 -5.43
N LEU A 36 8.88 -12.40 -4.90
CA LEU A 36 8.90 -11.17 -5.71
C LEU A 36 10.31 -10.57 -5.72
N PRO A 37 10.79 -10.07 -6.88
CA PRO A 37 12.09 -9.40 -6.97
C PRO A 37 12.12 -8.02 -6.28
N LEU A 38 11.02 -7.63 -5.63
CA LEU A 38 10.83 -6.39 -4.90
C LEU A 38 10.03 -6.72 -3.63
N ALA A 39 10.60 -6.43 -2.46
CA ALA A 39 9.89 -6.54 -1.18
C ALA A 39 9.88 -5.17 -0.47
N LEU A 40 8.85 -4.91 0.32
CA LEU A 40 8.78 -3.71 1.18
C LEU A 40 9.01 -4.15 2.62
N ALA A 41 9.96 -3.52 3.29
CA ALA A 41 10.14 -3.64 4.73
C ALA A 41 9.58 -2.39 5.40
N ALA A 42 8.68 -2.58 6.37
CA ALA A 42 8.14 -1.50 7.18
C ALA A 42 7.48 -2.04 8.45
N ARG A 43 7.45 -1.22 9.49
CA ARG A 43 6.60 -1.44 10.67
C ARG A 43 5.34 -0.61 10.55
N TRP A 44 4.19 -1.29 10.51
CA TRP A 44 2.89 -0.62 10.41
C TRP A 44 2.24 -0.52 11.78
N GLU A 45 1.73 0.67 12.06
CA GLU A 45 1.03 1.01 13.29
C GLU A 45 -0.37 1.53 12.98
N GLY A 46 -1.29 1.35 13.92
CA GLY A 46 -2.69 1.74 13.77
C GLY A 46 -3.61 0.59 13.36
N GLN A 47 -4.79 0.96 12.88
CA GLN A 47 -5.85 0.02 12.55
C GLN A 47 -6.73 0.53 11.41
N ILE A 48 -7.21 -0.40 10.61
CA ILE A 48 -8.25 -0.19 9.61
C ILE A 48 -9.46 -1.05 9.98
N GLU A 49 -10.61 -0.41 10.03
CA GLU A 49 -11.89 -1.06 10.18
C GLU A 49 -12.65 -0.98 8.87
N VAL A 50 -13.26 -2.09 8.43
CA VAL A 50 -14.09 -2.12 7.23
C VAL A 50 -15.33 -2.95 7.46
N THR A 51 -16.47 -2.42 7.02
CA THR A 51 -17.76 -3.10 7.07
C THR A 51 -18.21 -3.41 5.64
N LEU A 52 -18.49 -4.67 5.37
CA LEU A 52 -18.87 -5.18 4.05
C LEU A 52 -20.23 -5.87 4.08
N ARG A 53 -20.95 -5.85 2.96
CA ARG A 53 -22.09 -6.73 2.66
C ARG A 53 -21.78 -7.49 1.38
N GLY A 54 -21.49 -8.78 1.49
CA GLY A 54 -20.84 -9.52 0.39
C GLY A 54 -19.51 -8.86 0.02
N THR A 55 -19.34 -8.48 -1.25
CA THR A 55 -18.16 -7.74 -1.73
C THR A 55 -18.31 -6.22 -1.63
N ARG A 56 -19.49 -5.71 -1.27
CA ARG A 56 -19.77 -4.27 -1.22
C ARG A 56 -19.25 -3.65 0.06
N CYS A 57 -18.43 -2.61 -0.07
CA CYS A 57 -17.92 -1.80 1.02
C CYS A 57 -19.01 -0.82 1.48
N LEU A 58 -19.44 -0.96 2.74
CA LEU A 58 -20.44 -0.08 3.36
C LEU A 58 -19.76 1.09 4.09
N ALA A 59 -18.73 0.80 4.88
CA ALA A 59 -17.97 1.80 5.62
C ALA A 59 -16.53 1.36 5.83
N SER A 60 -15.61 2.32 5.90
CA SER A 60 -14.20 2.08 6.21
C SER A 60 -13.65 3.23 7.05
N HIS A 61 -12.92 2.90 8.11
CA HIS A 61 -12.37 3.86 9.06
C HIS A 61 -10.93 3.52 9.42
N GLY A 62 -10.19 4.54 9.86
CA GLY A 62 -8.81 4.38 10.28
C GLY A 62 -7.79 4.39 9.15
N ALA A 63 -6.56 4.04 9.51
CA ALA A 63 -5.39 3.98 8.65
C ALA A 63 -4.32 3.13 9.33
N LEU A 64 -3.43 2.57 8.52
CA LEU A 64 -2.14 2.08 8.97
C LEU A 64 -1.07 3.06 8.53
N THR A 65 -0.10 3.32 9.39
CA THR A 65 1.02 4.21 9.11
C THR A 65 2.33 3.52 9.37
N ALA A 66 3.33 3.78 8.54
CA ALA A 66 4.70 3.41 8.78
C ALA A 66 5.57 4.66 8.80
N SER A 67 6.42 4.80 9.82
CA SER A 67 7.35 5.92 9.93
C SER A 67 8.50 5.83 8.93
N SER A 68 8.89 4.61 8.57
CA SER A 68 9.88 4.32 7.54
C SER A 68 9.45 3.11 6.73
N VAL A 69 9.60 3.21 5.42
CA VAL A 69 9.42 2.12 4.47
C VAL A 69 10.67 2.01 3.62
N THR A 70 11.23 0.82 3.54
CA THR A 70 12.39 0.52 2.71
C THR A 70 11.97 -0.43 1.61
N LEU A 71 12.25 -0.06 0.35
CA LEU A 71 12.20 -0.99 -0.77
C LEU A 71 13.46 -1.86 -0.76
N LEU A 72 13.26 -3.16 -0.57
CA LEU A 72 14.28 -4.19 -0.68
C LEU A 72 14.40 -4.59 -2.15
N ALA A 73 15.19 -3.83 -2.89
CA ALA A 73 15.74 -4.21 -4.19
C ALA A 73 17.24 -4.58 -4.00
N PRO A 74 17.99 -5.00 -5.04
CA PRO A 74 19.44 -5.25 -4.92
C PRO A 74 20.20 -4.09 -4.26
N THR A 75 19.70 -2.88 -4.43
CA THR A 75 20.05 -1.73 -3.59
C THR A 75 18.82 -1.35 -2.76
N ARG A 76 18.99 -1.24 -1.43
CA ARG A 76 17.91 -0.77 -0.55
C ARG A 76 17.61 0.69 -0.83
N VAL A 77 16.32 1.03 -0.95
CA VAL A 77 15.87 2.41 -1.21
C VAL A 77 14.88 2.82 -0.14
N GLU A 78 15.22 3.86 0.62
CA GLU A 78 14.30 4.47 1.58
C GLU A 78 13.18 5.22 0.85
N LEU A 79 11.93 4.92 1.21
CA LEU A 79 10.72 5.54 0.67
C LEU A 79 10.08 6.53 1.65
N GLY A 80 10.60 6.60 2.88
CA GLY A 80 10.12 7.50 3.92
C GLY A 80 8.83 7.02 4.59
N HIS A 81 7.92 7.94 4.86
CA HIS A 81 6.68 7.68 5.56
C HIS A 81 5.64 7.04 4.63
N ALA A 82 4.82 6.15 5.17
CA ALA A 82 3.71 5.57 4.44
C ALA A 82 2.39 5.66 5.20
N LYS A 83 1.31 5.79 4.45
CA LYS A 83 -0.05 5.72 4.97
C LYS A 83 -0.91 4.84 4.07
N LEU A 84 -1.48 3.80 4.66
CA LEU A 84 -2.37 2.85 4.01
C LEU A 84 -3.79 3.04 4.53
N GLN A 85 -4.76 3.12 3.62
CA GLN A 85 -6.17 3.31 3.94
C GLN A 85 -7.05 2.47 3.02
N LEU A 86 -8.23 2.09 3.50
CA LEU A 86 -9.32 1.59 2.67
C LEU A 86 -10.36 2.69 2.51
N THR A 87 -10.96 2.77 1.32
CA THR A 87 -12.06 3.69 1.04
C THR A 87 -13.23 2.94 0.41
N CYS A 88 -14.45 3.24 0.88
CA CYS A 88 -15.67 2.74 0.28
C CYS A 88 -16.22 3.74 -0.75
N ARG A 89 -16.49 3.27 -1.97
CA ARG A 89 -17.07 4.08 -3.06
C ARG A 89 -18.34 3.45 -3.65
N GLY A 90 -19.09 2.70 -2.84
CA GLY A 90 -20.35 2.06 -3.25
C GLY A 90 -20.20 0.68 -3.91
N GLY A 91 -18.97 0.24 -4.19
CA GLY A 91 -18.61 -1.10 -4.68
C GLY A 91 -17.58 -1.79 -3.76
N PRO A 92 -16.68 -2.63 -4.29
CA PRO A 92 -15.56 -3.20 -3.53
C PRO A 92 -14.69 -2.12 -2.87
N PRO A 93 -14.00 -2.43 -1.76
CA PRO A 93 -13.11 -1.49 -1.11
C PRO A 93 -11.94 -1.12 -2.02
N GLU A 94 -11.61 0.16 -2.11
CA GLU A 94 -10.44 0.69 -2.81
C GLU A 94 -9.31 0.88 -1.80
N LEU A 95 -8.13 0.29 -2.08
CA LEU A 95 -6.94 0.43 -1.25
C LEU A 95 -6.14 1.64 -1.71
N ARG A 96 -5.73 2.48 -0.77
CA ARG A 96 -4.89 3.66 -1.02
C ARG A 96 -3.63 3.58 -0.20
N LEU A 97 -2.49 3.64 -0.87
CA LEU A 97 -1.16 3.75 -0.27
C LEU A 97 -0.55 5.09 -0.67
N ASN A 98 -0.18 5.92 0.30
CA ASN A 98 0.65 7.09 0.07
C ASN A 98 2.06 6.83 0.63
N LEU A 99 3.09 7.26 -0.11
CA LEU A 99 4.50 7.18 0.25
C LEU A 99 5.13 8.55 0.09
N GLU A 100 5.81 9.04 1.11
CA GLU A 100 6.36 10.39 1.14
C GLU A 100 7.74 10.43 1.79
N GLN A 101 8.69 11.07 1.10
CA GLN A 101 10.04 11.33 1.60
C GLN A 101 10.40 12.80 1.34
N GLY A 102 9.88 13.69 2.18
CA GLY A 102 10.11 15.13 2.06
C GLY A 102 9.82 15.65 0.65
N GLN A 103 10.77 16.37 0.06
CA GLN A 103 10.68 16.86 -1.32
C GLN A 103 11.27 15.89 -2.36
N ALA A 104 11.74 14.71 -1.96
CA ALA A 104 12.37 13.76 -2.88
C ALA A 104 11.36 12.76 -3.48
N LEU A 105 10.30 12.42 -2.74
CA LEU A 105 9.33 11.40 -3.14
C LEU A 105 7.93 11.75 -2.62
N ALA A 106 6.92 11.67 -3.48
CA ALA A 106 5.52 11.73 -3.09
C ALA A 106 4.70 10.87 -4.07
N LEU A 107 4.33 9.67 -3.67
CA LEU A 107 3.59 8.70 -4.50
C LEU A 107 2.26 8.35 -3.84
N ALA A 108 1.21 8.27 -4.64
CA ALA A 108 -0.09 7.76 -4.27
C ALA A 108 -0.45 6.59 -5.20
N MET A 109 -0.66 5.42 -4.62
CA MET A 109 -1.14 4.24 -5.31
C MET A 109 -2.57 3.93 -4.87
N THR A 110 -3.43 3.72 -5.85
CA THR A 110 -4.80 3.27 -5.67
C THR A 110 -4.92 1.89 -6.31
N LEU A 111 -5.44 0.91 -5.57
CA LEU A 111 -5.77 -0.41 -6.08
C LEU A 111 -7.27 -0.66 -5.94
N GLU A 112 -7.88 -1.17 -7.00
CA GLU A 112 -9.26 -1.63 -7.04
C GLU A 112 -9.29 -3.16 -7.18
N PRO A 113 -9.30 -3.93 -6.06
CA PRO A 113 -9.22 -5.39 -6.10
C PRO A 113 -10.36 -6.04 -6.90
N GLY A 114 -11.54 -5.40 -6.92
CA GLY A 114 -12.70 -5.90 -7.65
C GLY A 114 -12.53 -5.87 -9.18
N SER A 115 -11.85 -4.86 -9.71
CA SER A 115 -11.59 -4.70 -11.15
C SER A 115 -10.20 -5.17 -11.56
N ARG A 116 -9.33 -5.48 -10.59
CA ARG A 116 -7.89 -5.73 -10.74
C ARG A 116 -7.19 -4.62 -11.52
N GLN A 117 -7.58 -3.38 -11.22
CA GLN A 117 -7.01 -2.17 -11.81
C GLN A 117 -6.33 -1.33 -10.74
N GLY A 118 -5.26 -0.66 -11.15
CA GLY A 118 -4.47 0.18 -10.28
C GLY A 118 -4.06 1.46 -10.95
N GLU A 119 -3.88 2.49 -10.14
CA GLU A 119 -3.33 3.78 -10.55
C GLU A 119 -2.17 4.12 -9.61
N LEU A 120 -1.01 4.47 -10.18
CA LEU A 120 0.12 5.04 -9.48
C LEU A 120 0.33 6.47 -9.99
N ARG A 121 0.32 7.43 -9.09
CA ARG A 121 0.52 8.85 -9.43
C ARG A 121 1.43 9.54 -8.43
N GLY A 122 2.05 10.63 -8.85
CA GLY A 122 2.82 11.48 -7.95
C GLY A 122 4.09 12.02 -8.58
N ARG A 123 5.15 12.08 -7.77
CA ARG A 123 6.44 12.64 -8.15
C ARG A 123 7.60 11.85 -7.53
N ILE A 124 8.63 11.64 -8.33
CA ILE A 124 9.93 11.10 -7.93
C ILE A 124 10.97 12.12 -8.38
N ALA A 125 11.69 12.73 -7.44
CA ALA A 125 12.74 13.69 -7.79
C ALA A 125 13.85 13.02 -8.60
N ASP A 126 14.48 13.74 -9.54
CA ASP A 126 15.54 13.15 -10.39
C ASP A 126 16.76 12.68 -9.59
N SER A 127 16.98 13.28 -8.41
CA SER A 127 18.02 12.89 -7.45
C SER A 127 17.66 11.65 -6.60
N HIS A 128 16.41 11.18 -6.65
CA HIS A 128 15.95 10.06 -5.83
C HIS A 128 16.37 8.72 -6.48
N PRO A 129 16.81 7.70 -5.71
CA PRO A 129 17.26 6.42 -6.29
C PRO A 129 16.22 5.72 -7.18
N LEU A 130 14.92 5.87 -6.87
CA LEU A 130 13.84 5.32 -7.72
C LEU A 130 13.75 5.96 -9.11
N ALA A 131 14.28 7.16 -9.33
CA ALA A 131 14.24 7.79 -10.66
C ALA A 131 15.03 6.97 -11.68
N GLU A 132 16.13 6.35 -11.26
CA GLU A 132 16.90 5.46 -12.12
C GLU A 132 16.13 4.17 -12.46
N TRP A 133 15.50 3.55 -11.46
CA TRP A 133 14.65 2.37 -11.67
C TRP A 133 13.51 2.65 -12.64
N ARG A 134 12.86 3.81 -12.50
CA ARG A 134 11.81 4.26 -13.42
C ARG A 134 12.33 4.35 -14.84
N ARG A 135 13.46 5.00 -15.08
CA ARG A 135 14.06 5.13 -16.44
C ARG A 135 14.44 3.78 -17.05
N ARG A 136 14.78 2.78 -16.23
CA ARG A 136 15.08 1.42 -16.73
C ARG A 136 13.82 0.67 -17.16
N LEU A 137 12.71 0.84 -16.44
CA LEU A 137 11.44 0.19 -16.73
C LEU A 137 10.68 0.89 -17.88
N ASP A 138 10.81 2.20 -17.95
CA ASP A 138 10.18 3.06 -18.95
C ASP A 138 11.20 4.10 -19.44
N PRO A 139 11.98 3.78 -20.50
CA PRO A 139 13.00 4.68 -21.05
C PRO A 139 12.45 6.01 -21.55
N ASP A 140 11.16 6.05 -21.91
CA ASP A 140 10.49 7.25 -22.41
C ASP A 140 9.95 8.13 -21.27
N ALA A 141 10.06 7.68 -20.02
CA ALA A 141 9.57 8.43 -18.88
C ALA A 141 10.39 9.72 -18.67
N ARG A 142 9.76 10.87 -18.96
CA ARG A 142 10.37 12.19 -18.79
C ARG A 142 9.90 12.90 -17.53
N GLY A 143 10.82 13.62 -16.89
CA GLY A 143 10.56 14.46 -15.73
C GLY A 143 10.17 13.70 -14.46
N GLU A 144 9.87 14.46 -13.41
CA GLU A 144 9.67 13.89 -12.08
C GLU A 144 8.27 13.32 -11.85
N ARG A 145 7.28 13.77 -12.63
CA ARG A 145 5.88 13.35 -12.45
C ARG A 145 5.65 11.94 -12.97
N ILE A 146 4.88 11.14 -12.23
CA ILE A 146 4.43 9.81 -12.63
C ILE A 146 2.91 9.77 -12.64
N GLU A 147 2.34 9.19 -13.68
CA GLU A 147 0.93 8.82 -13.80
C GLU A 147 0.86 7.54 -14.63
N GLN A 148 0.51 6.44 -13.98
CA GLN A 148 0.44 5.13 -14.61
C GLN A 148 -0.82 4.43 -14.17
N ARG A 149 -1.48 3.78 -15.12
CA ARG A 149 -2.56 2.84 -14.86
C ARG A 149 -2.11 1.45 -15.26
N PHE A 150 -2.46 0.45 -14.46
CA PHE A 150 -2.05 -0.92 -14.69
C PHE A 150 -3.15 -1.91 -14.31
N ARG A 151 -2.98 -3.16 -14.76
CA ARG A 151 -3.86 -4.30 -14.49
C ARG A 151 -3.04 -5.48 -14.01
N TRP A 152 -3.63 -6.35 -13.19
CA TRP A 152 -3.02 -7.60 -12.71
C TRP A 152 -4.00 -8.78 -12.66
#